data_AF-A0AAV9CIK4-F1
#
_entry.id   AF-A0AAV9CIK4-F1
#
_cell.length_a   1.000
_cell.length_b   1.000
_cell.length_c   1.000
_cell.angle_alpha   90.00
_cell.angle_beta   90.00
_cell.angle_gamma   90.00
#
_symmetry.space_group_name_H-M   'P 1'
#
loop_
_entity.id
_entity.type
_entity.pdbx_description
1 polymer ?
#
loop_
_entity_poly.entity_id
_entity_poly.type
_entity_poly.pdbx_seq_one_letter_code
_entity_poly.pdbx_strand_id
1 'polypeptide(L)'
;MIESIGALIKILSYECKVGSTSNETGATNDISCWQRPEDMSYPRPVSTCTPSSASDLAGETVAALSAASLVFKENNTLSRKLIQSAQTLFEAAVASPKRGTYTSSGGCGGQAREHYNSTGYRDELVWGGAWLFLATGNVSFLRYATENFDFATTTTTATEGGGEIFNWDNKVPAIMVLLARLRYLRDPGYPYEDALIKSSAAADDLMCSYISHRSTTPGGLIIQRPESGALAPLQSAVTAAFLSKLYGDYLAVLRTGGRSCKGRWSFTIEALRSFSTSQARNNPMKMSYLVGFGDHYPSQVHHRAASIPWDHQRYSCEEGKRWLSSQESNPNILIGAMVAGPDRYDNFTDKRDEPWFTEPTLSAMPV
;
A
#
# COMPACT_ATOMS: atom_id res chain seq x y z
N MET A 1 -16.59 -6.07 9.58
CA MET A 1 -15.93 -6.17 8.26
C MET A 1 -16.88 -6.11 7.05
N ILE A 2 -18.21 -6.26 7.20
CA ILE A 2 -19.18 -6.05 6.10
C ILE A 2 -19.87 -4.67 6.17
N GLU A 3 -19.92 -4.02 7.35
CA GLU A 3 -20.50 -2.67 7.49
C GLU A 3 -19.53 -1.52 7.15
N SER A 4 -18.22 -1.74 7.17
CA SER A 4 -17.22 -0.75 6.75
C SER A 4 -17.18 -0.54 5.23
N ILE A 5 -17.71 -1.49 4.44
CA ILE A 5 -17.91 -1.31 3.00
C ILE A 5 -19.14 -0.41 2.74
N GLY A 6 -20.14 -0.42 3.65
CA GLY A 6 -21.32 0.44 3.55
C GLY A 6 -21.03 1.93 3.79
N ALA A 7 -20.01 2.26 4.58
CA ALA A 7 -19.59 3.64 4.83
C ALA A 7 -18.75 4.25 3.68
N LEU A 8 -18.19 3.44 2.78
CA LEU A 8 -17.56 3.92 1.53
C LEU A 8 -18.60 4.32 0.46
N ILE A 9 -19.88 4.00 0.62
CA ILE A 9 -20.94 4.29 -0.38
C ILE A 9 -21.64 5.64 -0.07
N LYS A 10 -20.87 6.62 0.40
CA LYS A 10 -21.15 8.06 0.19
C LYS A 10 -20.09 8.71 -0.71
N ILE A 11 -19.22 7.92 -1.35
CA ILE A 11 -18.28 8.35 -2.39
C ILE A 11 -19.03 8.47 -3.72
N LEU A 12 -19.91 9.47 -3.80
CA LEU A 12 -20.48 10.01 -5.05
C LEU A 12 -20.26 11.53 -5.15
N SER A 13 -19.58 12.14 -4.18
CA SER A 13 -19.02 13.48 -4.32
C SER A 13 -17.63 13.36 -4.92
N TYR A 14 -17.37 14.06 -6.02
CA TYR A 14 -16.09 14.22 -6.74
C TYR A 14 -14.95 14.86 -5.90
N GLU A 15 -15.04 14.71 -4.59
CA GLU A 15 -14.27 15.40 -3.57
C GLU A 15 -13.38 14.38 -2.89
N CYS A 16 -12.08 14.58 -2.99
CA CYS A 16 -11.12 13.85 -2.16
C CYS A 16 -11.29 14.36 -0.73
N LYS A 17 -11.59 13.48 0.23
CA LYS A 17 -11.80 13.86 1.63
C LYS A 17 -10.77 13.18 2.52
N VAL A 18 -10.18 13.97 3.41
CA VAL A 18 -9.13 13.51 4.32
C VAL A 18 -9.57 13.83 5.74
N GLY A 19 -9.64 12.81 6.60
CA GLY A 19 -9.83 13.01 8.02
C GLY A 19 -8.61 13.70 8.61
N SER A 20 -8.82 14.69 9.47
CA SER A 20 -7.76 15.37 10.20
C SER A 20 -7.92 15.17 11.70
N THR A 21 -6.81 15.32 12.41
CA THR A 21 -6.79 15.53 13.85
C THR A 21 -7.05 17.01 14.16
N SER A 22 -7.53 17.36 15.35
CA SER A 22 -7.62 18.79 15.71
C SER A 22 -6.22 19.40 15.80
N ASN A 23 -6.02 20.61 15.23
CA ASN A 23 -4.78 21.41 15.35
C ASN A 23 -4.69 22.19 16.67
N GLU A 24 -5.71 22.12 17.52
CA GLU A 24 -5.74 22.85 18.78
C GLU A 24 -4.75 22.26 19.78
N THR A 25 -3.75 23.06 20.16
CA THR A 25 -2.73 22.68 21.15
C THR A 25 -3.38 22.30 22.48
N GLY A 26 -3.11 21.08 22.96
CA GLY A 26 -3.68 20.56 24.21
C GLY A 26 -5.06 19.92 24.06
N ALA A 27 -5.66 19.92 22.88
CA ALA A 27 -6.92 19.23 22.63
C ALA A 27 -6.72 17.71 22.45
N THR A 28 -7.63 16.96 23.03
CA THR A 28 -7.80 15.52 22.85
C THR A 28 -8.08 15.19 21.38
N ASN A 29 -7.29 14.31 20.76
CA ASN A 29 -7.45 13.92 19.35
C ASN A 29 -7.09 12.46 19.09
N ASP A 30 -7.13 12.02 17.82
CA ASP A 30 -6.89 10.63 17.41
C ASP A 30 -5.49 10.10 17.72
N ILE A 31 -4.49 11.00 17.68
CA ILE A 31 -3.09 10.66 17.97
C ILE A 31 -2.89 10.58 19.49
N SER A 32 -3.38 11.58 20.24
CA SER A 32 -3.13 11.70 21.68
C SER A 32 -3.96 10.76 22.53
N CYS A 33 -5.05 10.21 22.00
CA CYS A 33 -5.93 9.31 22.74
C CYS A 33 -5.75 7.84 22.48
N TRP A 34 -5.85 7.07 23.57
CA TRP A 34 -5.95 5.62 23.55
C TRP A 34 -7.33 5.18 24.01
N GLN A 35 -8.33 5.14 23.13
CA GLN A 35 -9.69 4.74 23.52
C GLN A 35 -10.35 3.89 22.45
N ARG A 36 -11.44 3.21 22.79
CA ARG A 36 -12.23 2.46 21.81
C ARG A 36 -12.88 3.43 20.83
N PRO A 37 -13.03 3.04 19.55
CA PRO A 37 -13.63 3.92 18.56
C PRO A 37 -15.06 4.33 18.92
N GLU A 38 -15.82 3.47 19.60
CA GLU A 38 -17.19 3.73 20.04
C GLU A 38 -17.27 4.75 21.20
N ASP A 39 -16.19 4.93 21.95
CA ASP A 39 -16.15 5.84 23.10
C ASP A 39 -15.70 7.26 22.72
N MET A 40 -15.23 7.46 21.49
CA MET A 40 -14.66 8.73 21.03
C MET A 40 -15.68 9.88 21.10
N SER A 41 -15.27 11.00 21.71
CA SER A 41 -16.08 12.23 21.81
C SER A 41 -15.40 13.49 21.28
N TYR A 42 -14.13 13.41 20.86
CA TYR A 42 -13.42 14.56 20.31
C TYR A 42 -13.89 14.88 18.88
N PRO A 43 -13.75 16.14 18.42
CA PRO A 43 -14.03 16.50 17.03
C PRO A 43 -13.19 15.67 16.04
N ARG A 44 -13.81 15.19 14.97
CA ARG A 44 -13.18 14.45 13.87
C ARG A 44 -13.34 15.24 12.57
N PRO A 45 -12.54 16.30 12.36
CA PRO A 45 -12.66 17.16 11.19
C PRO A 45 -12.36 16.41 9.89
N VAL A 46 -12.96 16.89 8.81
CA VAL A 46 -12.74 16.38 7.45
C VAL A 46 -12.38 17.54 6.55
N SER A 47 -11.22 17.44 5.91
CA SER A 47 -10.77 18.35 4.86
C SER A 47 -11.25 17.87 3.50
N THR A 48 -11.76 18.79 2.69
CA THR A 48 -12.04 18.54 1.27
C THR A 48 -10.87 19.05 0.42
N CYS A 49 -10.42 18.19 -0.50
CA CYS A 49 -9.29 18.40 -1.37
C CYS A 49 -9.76 18.53 -2.82
N THR A 50 -9.21 19.51 -3.54
CA THR A 50 -9.37 19.59 -4.99
C THR A 50 -8.58 18.45 -5.65
N PRO A 51 -9.20 17.61 -6.50
CA PRO A 51 -8.54 16.43 -7.07
C PRO A 51 -7.21 16.74 -7.76
N SER A 52 -7.10 17.84 -8.50
CA SER A 52 -5.84 18.18 -9.16
C SER A 52 -4.73 18.50 -8.15
N SER A 53 -4.99 19.30 -7.12
CA SER A 53 -3.96 19.63 -6.12
C SER A 53 -3.59 18.47 -5.19
N ALA A 54 -4.44 17.44 -5.13
CA ALA A 54 -4.27 16.20 -4.37
C ALA A 54 -4.27 15.00 -5.34
N SER A 55 -3.42 15.09 -6.37
CA SER A 55 -3.39 14.16 -7.51
C SER A 55 -3.01 12.74 -7.11
N ASP A 56 -2.18 12.60 -6.08
CA ASP A 56 -1.79 11.34 -5.46
C ASP A 56 -2.97 10.60 -4.86
N LEU A 57 -3.69 11.26 -3.95
CA LEU A 57 -4.88 10.74 -3.30
C LEU A 57 -5.98 10.43 -4.32
N ALA A 58 -6.15 11.30 -5.33
CA ALA A 58 -7.07 11.05 -6.43
C ALA A 58 -6.64 9.83 -7.26
N GLY A 59 -5.36 9.72 -7.61
CA GLY A 59 -4.79 8.61 -8.40
C GLY A 59 -4.99 7.25 -7.74
N GLU A 60 -4.66 7.12 -6.45
CA GLU A 60 -4.86 5.87 -5.71
C GLU A 60 -6.35 5.55 -5.55
N THR A 61 -7.20 6.56 -5.32
CA THR A 61 -8.66 6.35 -5.27
C THR A 61 -9.20 5.86 -6.62
N VAL A 62 -8.73 6.41 -7.74
CA VAL A 62 -9.08 5.94 -9.10
C VAL A 62 -8.65 4.49 -9.28
N ALA A 63 -7.44 4.13 -8.86
CA ALA A 63 -6.95 2.75 -8.95
C ALA A 63 -7.83 1.79 -8.15
N ALA A 64 -8.14 2.13 -6.89
CA ALA A 64 -8.97 1.32 -6.00
C ALA A 64 -10.39 1.12 -6.54
N LEU A 65 -11.06 2.19 -7.00
CA LEU A 65 -12.40 2.12 -7.59
C LEU A 65 -12.39 1.28 -8.89
N SER A 66 -11.36 1.45 -9.72
CA SER A 66 -11.21 0.69 -10.96
C SER A 66 -10.99 -0.79 -10.70
N ALA A 67 -10.10 -1.15 -9.77
CA ALA A 67 -9.85 -2.53 -9.37
C ALA A 67 -11.11 -3.18 -8.76
N ALA A 68 -11.79 -2.47 -7.85
CA ALA A 68 -13.04 -2.94 -7.25
C ALA A 68 -14.13 -3.18 -8.32
N SER A 69 -14.22 -2.31 -9.34
CA SER A 69 -15.20 -2.48 -10.41
C SER A 69 -15.01 -3.77 -11.21
N LEU A 70 -13.76 -4.23 -11.37
CA LEU A 70 -13.42 -5.50 -12.02
C LEU A 70 -13.80 -6.70 -11.16
N VAL A 71 -13.61 -6.61 -9.84
CA VAL A 71 -14.04 -7.65 -8.89
C VAL A 71 -15.56 -7.76 -8.84
N PHE A 72 -16.27 -6.64 -8.78
CA PHE A 72 -17.73 -6.60 -8.71
C PHE A 72 -18.42 -6.63 -10.08
N LYS A 73 -17.75 -7.12 -11.13
CA LYS A 73 -18.25 -7.10 -12.50
C LYS A 73 -19.64 -7.75 -12.67
N GLU A 74 -19.94 -8.80 -11.91
CA GLU A 74 -21.25 -9.46 -11.92
C GLU A 74 -22.37 -8.59 -11.33
N ASN A 75 -22.03 -7.73 -10.36
CA ASN A 75 -22.93 -6.68 -9.89
C ASN A 75 -22.82 -5.45 -10.80
N ASN A 76 -23.42 -5.55 -11.99
CA ASN A 76 -23.38 -4.53 -13.03
C ASN A 76 -23.70 -3.11 -12.53
N THR A 77 -24.61 -2.96 -11.57
CA THR A 77 -25.00 -1.64 -11.03
C THR A 77 -23.89 -1.04 -10.17
N LEU A 78 -23.27 -1.83 -9.30
CA LEU A 78 -22.15 -1.38 -8.48
C LEU A 78 -20.91 -1.13 -9.34
N SER A 79 -20.57 -2.08 -10.21
CA SER A 79 -19.40 -1.97 -11.09
C SER A 79 -19.45 -0.71 -11.96
N ARG A 80 -20.61 -0.42 -12.59
CA ARG A 80 -20.78 0.81 -13.38
C ARG A 80 -20.64 2.08 -12.56
N LYS A 81 -21.16 2.11 -11.33
CA LYS A 81 -21.02 3.27 -10.43
C LYS A 81 -19.55 3.52 -10.08
N LEU A 82 -18.81 2.46 -9.74
CA LEU A 82 -17.38 2.53 -9.41
C LEU A 82 -16.56 3.06 -10.60
N ILE A 83 -16.79 2.54 -11.81
CA ILE A 83 -16.13 3.02 -13.04
C ILE A 83 -16.44 4.49 -13.28
N GLN A 84 -17.72 4.89 -13.21
CA GLN A 84 -18.12 6.27 -13.46
C GLN A 84 -17.48 7.23 -12.48
N SER A 85 -17.44 6.89 -11.18
CA SER A 85 -16.74 7.67 -10.16
C SER A 85 -15.23 7.76 -10.43
N ALA A 86 -14.59 6.65 -10.82
CA ALA A 86 -13.17 6.61 -11.14
C ALA A 86 -12.84 7.49 -12.36
N GLN A 87 -13.65 7.43 -13.42
CA GLN A 87 -13.47 8.26 -14.61
C GLN A 87 -13.57 9.75 -14.29
N THR A 88 -14.63 10.17 -13.61
CA THR A 88 -14.79 11.60 -13.30
C THR A 88 -13.70 12.11 -12.36
N LEU A 89 -13.29 11.31 -11.38
CA LEU A 89 -12.20 11.68 -10.48
C LEU A 89 -10.86 11.79 -11.22
N PHE A 90 -10.56 10.85 -12.11
CA PHE A 90 -9.34 10.88 -12.93
C PHE A 90 -9.31 12.12 -13.82
N GLU A 91 -10.40 12.39 -14.53
CA GLU A 91 -10.55 13.58 -15.37
C GLU A 91 -10.35 14.87 -14.56
N ALA A 92 -10.95 14.97 -13.38
CA ALA A 92 -10.78 16.12 -12.49
C ALA A 92 -9.33 16.28 -11.98
N ALA A 93 -8.63 15.17 -11.71
CA ALA A 93 -7.24 15.20 -11.27
C ALA A 93 -6.30 15.71 -12.38
N VAL A 94 -6.54 15.30 -13.63
CA VAL A 94 -5.68 15.67 -14.76
C VAL A 94 -6.10 16.96 -15.47
N ALA A 95 -7.29 17.51 -15.21
CA ALA A 95 -7.83 18.69 -15.90
C ALA A 95 -7.02 19.99 -15.71
N SER A 96 -6.29 20.11 -14.59
CA SER A 96 -5.52 21.31 -14.26
C SER A 96 -4.02 21.04 -14.28
N PRO A 97 -3.19 22.02 -14.68
CA PRO A 97 -1.73 21.92 -14.55
C PRO A 97 -1.26 22.06 -13.10
N LYS A 98 -2.12 22.53 -12.17
CA LYS A 98 -1.81 22.64 -10.73
C LYS A 98 -1.92 21.27 -10.05
N ARG A 99 -1.13 20.31 -10.52
CA ARG A 99 -1.04 18.97 -9.95
C ARG A 99 -0.06 18.95 -8.80
N GLY A 100 -0.43 18.27 -7.71
CA GLY A 100 0.36 18.25 -6.48
C GLY A 100 0.01 17.07 -5.60
N THR A 101 0.71 16.99 -4.48
CA THR A 101 0.47 16.00 -3.44
C THR A 101 -0.57 16.50 -2.45
N TYR A 102 -1.41 15.62 -1.91
CA TYR A 102 -2.46 16.00 -0.99
C TYR A 102 -1.84 16.68 0.24
N THR A 103 -0.75 16.15 0.79
CA THR A 103 -0.07 16.76 1.94
C THR A 103 0.59 18.11 1.66
N SER A 104 0.73 18.57 0.41
CA SER A 104 1.35 19.87 0.11
C SER A 104 0.55 21.06 0.63
N SER A 105 -0.77 20.92 0.76
CA SER A 105 -1.67 21.98 1.24
C SER A 105 -1.96 21.85 2.73
N GLY A 106 -1.91 22.96 3.47
CA GLY A 106 -2.34 22.95 4.89
C GLY A 106 -3.84 22.64 5.05
N GLY A 107 -4.68 23.10 4.11
CA GLY A 107 -6.14 22.92 4.16
C GLY A 107 -6.63 21.56 3.69
N CYS A 108 -5.77 20.78 3.04
CA CYS A 108 -6.07 19.45 2.51
C CYS A 108 -4.98 18.50 3.01
N GLY A 109 -5.22 17.75 4.08
CA GLY A 109 -4.29 16.70 4.53
C GLY A 109 -2.92 17.14 5.05
N GLY A 110 -2.66 18.44 5.26
CA GLY A 110 -1.35 18.92 5.74
C GLY A 110 -0.90 18.34 7.09
N GLN A 111 -1.82 17.90 7.94
CA GLN A 111 -1.48 17.19 9.19
C GLN A 111 -0.98 15.76 8.96
N ALA A 112 -1.32 15.13 7.83
CA ALA A 112 -0.84 13.81 7.51
C ALA A 112 0.65 13.79 7.16
N ARG A 113 1.33 14.95 7.05
CA ARG A 113 2.78 15.04 6.82
C ARG A 113 3.62 14.33 7.88
N GLU A 114 3.11 14.19 9.10
CA GLU A 114 3.85 13.50 10.17
C GLU A 114 3.62 11.98 10.16
N HIS A 115 2.72 11.48 9.31
CA HIS A 115 2.29 10.07 9.30
C HIS A 115 2.36 9.44 7.91
N TYR A 116 1.65 10.04 6.94
CA TYR A 116 1.52 9.60 5.56
C TYR A 116 1.91 10.74 4.61
N ASN A 117 3.12 11.28 4.76
CA ASN A 117 3.59 12.34 3.88
C ASN A 117 3.81 11.82 2.45
N SER A 118 3.06 12.37 1.50
CA SER A 118 3.25 12.02 0.10
C SER A 118 4.52 12.65 -0.48
N THR A 119 5.34 11.81 -1.12
CA THR A 119 6.57 12.23 -1.83
C THR A 119 6.32 12.57 -3.30
N GLY A 120 5.20 12.12 -3.87
CA GLY A 120 4.92 12.21 -5.30
C GLY A 120 3.47 11.90 -5.64
N TYR A 121 3.05 12.30 -6.84
CA TYR A 121 1.70 12.04 -7.35
C TYR A 121 1.67 11.39 -8.72
N ARG A 122 2.83 11.21 -9.34
CA ARG A 122 2.91 10.96 -10.77
C ARG A 122 2.79 9.50 -11.10
N ASP A 123 3.46 8.68 -10.29
CA ASP A 123 3.24 7.26 -10.19
C ASP A 123 1.77 6.95 -9.85
N GLU A 124 1.15 7.69 -8.92
CA GLU A 124 -0.28 7.50 -8.59
C GLU A 124 -1.22 7.75 -9.77
N LEU A 125 -0.99 8.80 -10.56
CA LEU A 125 -1.80 9.06 -11.76
C LEU A 125 -1.55 8.01 -12.86
N VAL A 126 -0.31 7.53 -13.01
CA VAL A 126 0.00 6.44 -13.96
C VAL A 126 -0.65 5.12 -13.51
N TRP A 127 -0.60 4.82 -12.21
CA TRP A 127 -1.23 3.67 -11.57
C TRP A 127 -2.75 3.69 -11.75
N GLY A 128 -3.39 4.82 -11.40
CA GLY A 128 -4.83 5.04 -11.61
C GLY A 128 -5.23 4.91 -13.08
N GLY A 129 -4.47 5.53 -14.00
CA GLY A 129 -4.72 5.42 -15.44
C GLY A 129 -4.62 3.99 -15.98
N ALA A 130 -3.62 3.23 -15.53
CA ALA A 130 -3.45 1.83 -15.93
C ALA A 130 -4.61 0.94 -15.44
N TRP A 131 -5.04 1.08 -14.19
CA TRP A 131 -6.20 0.36 -13.67
C TRP A 131 -7.51 0.76 -14.34
N LEU A 132 -7.69 2.05 -14.59
CA LEU A 132 -8.89 2.55 -15.26
C LEU A 132 -8.97 2.06 -16.71
N PHE A 133 -7.84 1.92 -17.39
CA PHE A 133 -7.78 1.23 -18.69
C PHE A 133 -8.19 -0.25 -18.56
N LEU A 134 -7.71 -0.97 -17.55
CA LEU A 134 -8.11 -2.36 -17.33
C LEU A 134 -9.62 -2.50 -17.08
N ALA A 135 -10.21 -1.56 -16.32
CA ALA A 135 -11.63 -1.54 -16.02
C ALA A 135 -12.52 -1.18 -17.22
N THR A 136 -12.08 -0.26 -18.07
CA THR A 136 -12.93 0.34 -19.12
C THR A 136 -12.60 -0.10 -20.54
N GLY A 137 -11.36 -0.52 -20.79
CA GLY A 137 -10.82 -0.69 -22.14
C GLY A 137 -10.60 0.62 -22.91
N ASN A 138 -10.82 1.79 -22.30
CA ASN A 138 -10.63 3.07 -22.98
C ASN A 138 -9.14 3.40 -23.12
N VAL A 139 -8.67 3.41 -24.36
CA VAL A 139 -7.26 3.59 -24.72
C VAL A 139 -6.69 4.97 -24.38
N SER A 140 -7.52 5.97 -24.07
CA SER A 140 -7.05 7.27 -23.58
C SER A 140 -6.33 7.15 -22.24
N PHE A 141 -6.80 6.27 -21.35
CA PHE A 141 -6.17 6.05 -20.04
C PHE A 141 -4.87 5.27 -20.17
N LEU A 142 -4.81 4.30 -21.09
CA LEU A 142 -3.56 3.62 -21.43
C LEU A 142 -2.54 4.61 -21.99
N ARG A 143 -2.96 5.48 -22.92
CA ARG A 143 -2.12 6.54 -23.48
C ARG A 143 -1.53 7.42 -22.38
N TYR A 144 -2.37 7.88 -21.45
CA TYR A 144 -1.91 8.67 -20.32
C TYR A 144 -0.85 7.92 -19.50
N ALA A 145 -1.13 6.66 -19.13
CA ALA A 145 -0.20 5.85 -18.34
C ALA A 145 1.15 5.64 -19.05
N THR A 146 1.14 5.36 -20.35
CA THR A 146 2.37 5.12 -21.12
C THR A 146 3.16 6.40 -21.41
N GLU A 147 2.48 7.50 -21.74
CA GLU A 147 3.15 8.79 -22.01
C GLU A 147 3.81 9.38 -20.76
N ASN A 148 3.28 9.07 -19.56
CA ASN A 148 3.80 9.57 -18.29
C ASN A 148 4.69 8.57 -17.53
N PHE A 149 4.94 7.37 -18.09
CA PHE A 149 5.71 6.31 -17.42
C PHE A 149 7.14 6.74 -17.07
N ASP A 150 7.87 7.32 -18.03
CA ASP A 150 9.26 7.76 -17.81
C ASP A 150 9.32 8.89 -16.76
N PHE A 151 8.30 9.73 -16.68
CA PHE A 151 8.24 10.79 -15.69
C PHE A 151 8.00 10.21 -14.28
N ALA A 152 7.07 9.27 -14.14
CA ALA A 152 6.80 8.59 -12.87
C ALA A 152 8.04 7.89 -12.33
N THR A 153 8.78 7.16 -13.19
CA THR A 153 9.96 6.39 -12.78
C THR A 153 11.14 7.27 -12.37
N THR A 154 11.45 8.33 -13.14
CA THR A 154 12.59 9.22 -12.85
C THR A 154 12.42 10.04 -11.58
N THR A 155 11.21 10.51 -11.29
CA THR A 155 10.93 11.31 -10.08
C THR A 155 11.17 10.49 -8.81
N THR A 156 10.61 9.29 -8.74
CA THR A 156 10.74 8.38 -7.60
C THR A 156 12.19 7.99 -7.32
N THR A 157 13.01 7.76 -8.35
CA THR A 157 14.44 7.48 -8.15
C THR A 157 15.23 8.65 -7.55
N ALA A 158 14.80 9.89 -7.83
CA ALA A 158 15.48 11.10 -7.38
C ALA A 158 15.03 11.57 -5.99
N THR A 159 13.76 11.36 -5.61
CA THR A 159 13.20 11.87 -4.36
C THR A 159 13.12 10.84 -3.23
N GLU A 160 13.05 9.54 -3.54
CA GLU A 160 12.79 8.49 -2.54
C GLU A 160 13.96 7.53 -2.30
N GLY A 161 15.07 7.66 -3.04
CA GLY A 161 16.24 6.81 -2.85
C GLY A 161 15.98 5.30 -2.97
N GLY A 162 14.91 4.88 -3.65
CA GLY A 162 14.54 3.47 -3.75
C GLY A 162 13.31 3.20 -4.61
N GLY A 163 13.44 3.29 -5.93
CA GLY A 163 12.40 2.92 -6.92
C GLY A 163 12.06 1.43 -6.98
N GLU A 164 12.42 0.65 -5.95
CA GLU A 164 12.27 -0.81 -5.86
C GLU A 164 11.21 -1.23 -4.83
N ILE A 165 10.66 -0.28 -4.07
CA ILE A 165 9.75 -0.53 -2.96
C ILE A 165 8.33 -0.21 -3.38
N PHE A 166 7.49 -1.23 -3.44
CA PHE A 166 6.06 -1.04 -3.60
C PHE A 166 5.43 -0.85 -2.24
N ASN A 167 4.85 0.32 -2.00
CA ASN A 167 4.17 0.67 -0.76
C ASN A 167 3.02 1.66 -1.03
N TRP A 168 2.46 2.24 0.02
CA TRP A 168 1.33 3.18 -0.09
C TRP A 168 1.67 4.51 -0.79
N ASP A 169 2.94 4.91 -0.80
CA ASP A 169 3.44 6.19 -1.32
C ASP A 169 4.05 6.04 -2.73
N ASN A 170 4.55 4.84 -3.05
CA ASN A 170 5.28 4.56 -4.28
C ASN A 170 4.69 3.36 -5.02
N LYS A 171 4.13 3.63 -6.20
CA LYS A 171 3.50 2.63 -7.07
C LYS A 171 4.37 2.19 -8.23
N VAL A 172 5.57 2.75 -8.39
CA VAL A 172 6.44 2.49 -9.55
C VAL A 172 6.74 1.00 -9.78
N PRO A 173 7.13 0.19 -8.77
CA PRO A 173 7.39 -1.23 -8.99
C PRO A 173 6.15 -2.00 -9.46
N ALA A 174 4.97 -1.66 -8.92
CA ALA A 174 3.71 -2.27 -9.33
C ALA A 174 3.29 -1.84 -10.74
N ILE A 175 3.53 -0.58 -11.12
CA ILE A 175 3.31 -0.07 -12.49
C ILE A 175 4.19 -0.82 -13.49
N MET A 176 5.47 -1.05 -13.18
CA MET A 176 6.37 -1.83 -14.05
C MET A 176 5.80 -3.23 -14.32
N VAL A 177 5.38 -3.93 -13.27
CA VAL A 177 4.77 -5.27 -13.37
C VAL A 177 3.42 -5.23 -14.10
N LEU A 178 2.58 -4.23 -13.84
CA LEU A 178 1.26 -4.09 -14.46
C LEU A 178 1.33 -3.78 -15.96
N LEU A 179 2.24 -2.88 -16.37
CA LEU A 179 2.45 -2.57 -17.79
C LEU A 179 3.15 -3.73 -18.52
N ALA A 180 4.06 -4.45 -17.86
CA ALA A 180 4.61 -5.69 -18.40
C ALA A 180 3.52 -6.73 -18.71
N ARG A 181 2.52 -6.87 -17.82
CA ARG A 181 1.34 -7.71 -18.08
C ARG A 181 0.62 -7.29 -19.37
N LEU A 182 0.39 -6.00 -19.56
CA LEU A 182 -0.27 -5.48 -20.76
C LEU A 182 0.51 -5.82 -22.02
N ARG A 183 1.84 -5.68 -21.98
CA ARG A 183 2.72 -6.10 -23.07
C ARG A 183 2.56 -7.58 -23.40
N TYR A 184 2.61 -8.43 -22.37
CA TYR A 184 2.71 -9.87 -22.56
C TYR A 184 1.38 -10.55 -22.89
N LEU A 185 0.28 -10.05 -22.33
CA LEU A 185 -1.00 -10.74 -22.38
C LEU A 185 -2.05 -10.05 -23.25
N ARG A 186 -1.83 -8.79 -23.63
CA ARG A 186 -2.78 -8.02 -24.44
C ARG A 186 -2.16 -7.41 -25.68
N ASP A 187 -0.90 -7.00 -25.58
CA ASP A 187 -0.07 -6.41 -26.65
C ASP A 187 -0.82 -5.35 -27.49
N PRO A 188 -1.11 -4.17 -26.92
CA PRO A 188 -1.90 -3.15 -27.62
C PRO A 188 -1.16 -2.50 -28.81
N GLY A 189 0.13 -2.81 -29.04
CA GLY A 189 0.94 -2.27 -30.14
C GLY A 189 1.15 -0.75 -30.09
N TYR A 190 1.38 -0.15 -31.26
CA TYR A 190 1.60 1.28 -31.42
C TYR A 190 0.40 2.12 -30.91
N PRO A 191 0.63 3.28 -30.24
CA PRO A 191 1.91 3.91 -29.91
C PRO A 191 2.48 3.53 -28.53
N TYR A 192 2.00 2.45 -27.92
CA TYR A 192 2.25 2.13 -26.51
C TYR A 192 3.54 1.32 -26.29
N GLU A 193 4.02 0.68 -27.34
CA GLU A 193 5.10 -0.31 -27.33
C GLU A 193 6.39 0.15 -26.65
N ASP A 194 6.83 1.40 -26.82
CA ASP A 194 8.06 1.90 -26.19
C ASP A 194 7.98 1.85 -24.64
N ALA A 195 6.93 2.42 -24.05
CA ALA A 195 6.71 2.39 -22.61
C ALA A 195 6.49 0.98 -22.08
N LEU A 196 5.81 0.12 -22.86
CA LEU A 196 5.60 -1.28 -22.50
C LEU A 196 6.92 -2.09 -22.54
N ILE A 197 7.81 -1.81 -23.49
CA ILE A 197 9.14 -2.40 -23.55
C ILE A 197 9.96 -1.96 -22.34
N LYS A 198 10.05 -0.65 -22.09
CA LYS A 198 10.78 -0.08 -20.96
C LYS A 198 10.28 -0.61 -19.61
N SER A 199 8.97 -0.61 -19.38
CA SER A 199 8.37 -1.12 -18.14
C SER A 199 8.65 -2.60 -17.91
N SER A 200 8.57 -3.43 -18.94
CA SER A 200 8.90 -4.85 -18.82
C SER A 200 10.39 -5.11 -18.54
N ALA A 201 11.30 -4.34 -19.14
CA ALA A 201 12.73 -4.42 -18.83
C ALA A 201 13.03 -3.92 -17.40
N ALA A 202 12.32 -2.88 -16.95
CA ALA A 202 12.41 -2.42 -15.57
C ALA A 202 11.84 -3.43 -14.56
N ALA A 203 10.79 -4.17 -14.93
CA ALA A 203 10.29 -5.28 -14.13
C ALA A 203 11.30 -6.43 -14.04
N ASP A 204 12.01 -6.75 -15.14
CA ASP A 204 13.12 -7.72 -15.10
C ASP A 204 14.21 -7.26 -14.11
N ASP A 205 14.64 -6.00 -14.20
CA ASP A 205 15.64 -5.42 -13.28
C ASP A 205 15.19 -5.45 -11.82
N LEU A 206 13.92 -5.12 -11.54
CA LEU A 206 13.30 -5.18 -10.22
C LEU A 206 13.33 -6.61 -9.65
N MET A 207 12.95 -7.60 -10.45
CA MET A 207 13.00 -9.01 -10.05
C MET A 207 14.44 -9.45 -9.72
N CYS A 208 15.42 -8.99 -10.51
CA CYS A 208 16.82 -9.20 -10.21
C CYS A 208 17.26 -8.53 -8.90
N SER A 209 16.76 -7.33 -8.58
CA SER A 209 17.13 -6.65 -7.34
C SER A 209 16.66 -7.46 -6.11
N TYR A 210 15.43 -8.00 -6.17
CA TYR A 210 14.89 -8.87 -5.12
C TYR A 210 15.67 -10.18 -4.95
N ILE A 211 16.22 -10.74 -6.04
CA ILE A 211 16.95 -12.01 -6.00
C ILE A 211 18.43 -11.84 -5.69
N SER A 212 19.09 -10.84 -6.27
CA SER A 212 20.55 -10.77 -6.38
C SER A 212 21.20 -9.70 -5.50
N HIS A 213 20.48 -8.62 -5.17
CA HIS A 213 21.01 -7.48 -4.41
C HIS A 213 20.39 -7.39 -3.00
N ARG A 214 20.43 -8.51 -2.29
CA ARG A 214 19.74 -8.67 -1.01
C ARG A 214 20.53 -8.07 0.15
N SER A 215 20.04 -6.95 0.68
CA SER A 215 20.10 -6.78 2.13
C SER A 215 18.98 -7.60 2.74
N THR A 216 19.32 -8.64 3.49
CA THR A 216 18.33 -9.45 4.23
C THR A 216 18.69 -9.52 5.69
N THR A 217 17.70 -9.78 6.53
CA THR A 217 17.95 -10.25 7.90
C THR A 217 18.72 -11.58 7.86
N PRO A 218 19.39 -12.00 8.95
CA PRO A 218 19.94 -13.35 9.09
C PRO A 218 18.96 -14.49 8.73
N GLY A 219 17.66 -14.32 9.00
CA GLY A 219 16.57 -15.23 8.66
C GLY A 219 16.15 -15.22 7.19
N GLY A 220 16.64 -14.25 6.40
CA GLY A 220 16.40 -14.15 4.97
C GLY A 220 15.21 -13.28 4.56
N LEU A 221 14.65 -12.49 5.50
CA LEU A 221 13.63 -11.48 5.21
C LEU A 221 14.27 -10.32 4.46
N ILE A 222 13.68 -9.89 3.33
CA ILE A 222 14.23 -8.80 2.53
C ILE A 222 14.15 -7.45 3.28
N ILE A 223 15.23 -6.68 3.21
CA ILE A 223 15.35 -5.32 3.75
C ILE A 223 15.66 -4.39 2.58
N GLN A 224 14.65 -3.67 2.09
CA GLN A 224 14.81 -2.82 0.91
C GLN A 224 15.45 -1.45 1.21
N ARG A 225 15.41 -0.97 2.46
CA ARG A 225 16.17 0.21 2.92
C ARG A 225 16.94 -0.07 4.21
N PRO A 226 18.11 -0.72 4.14
CA PRO A 226 18.92 -1.02 5.32
C PRO A 226 19.42 0.26 6.02
N GLU A 227 19.65 1.34 5.27
CA GLU A 227 20.23 2.59 5.78
C GLU A 227 19.20 3.56 6.39
N SER A 228 17.93 3.47 5.98
CA SER A 228 16.91 4.42 6.46
C SER A 228 16.31 4.04 7.81
N GLY A 229 16.79 2.96 8.44
CA GLY A 229 16.21 2.42 9.67
C GLY A 229 14.72 2.08 9.53
N ALA A 230 14.25 1.81 8.31
CA ALA A 230 12.82 1.73 8.01
C ALA A 230 12.12 0.69 8.88
N LEU A 231 11.07 1.19 9.52
CA LEU A 231 10.16 0.50 10.41
C LEU A 231 9.15 -0.28 9.55
N ALA A 232 8.80 -1.51 9.95
CA ALA A 232 7.92 -2.47 9.25
C ALA A 232 8.53 -3.25 8.05
N PRO A 233 9.56 -4.09 8.26
CA PRO A 233 10.14 -4.90 7.18
C PRO A 233 9.16 -5.92 6.57
N LEU A 234 8.13 -6.36 7.30
CA LEU A 234 7.14 -7.29 6.75
C LEU A 234 6.31 -6.67 5.62
N GLN A 235 6.02 -5.37 5.67
CA GLN A 235 5.33 -4.70 4.57
C GLN A 235 6.11 -4.83 3.27
N SER A 236 7.39 -4.49 3.31
CA SER A 236 8.29 -4.55 2.16
C SER A 236 8.48 -5.99 1.66
N ALA A 237 8.61 -6.94 2.59
CA ALA A 237 8.78 -8.35 2.23
C ALA A 237 7.55 -8.94 1.55
N VAL A 238 6.36 -8.63 2.06
CA VAL A 238 5.11 -9.13 1.50
C VAL A 238 4.82 -8.52 0.13
N THR A 239 5.05 -7.22 -0.07
CA THR A 239 4.84 -6.60 -1.39
C THR A 239 5.86 -7.10 -2.42
N ALA A 240 7.13 -7.28 -2.04
CA ALA A 240 8.15 -7.88 -2.91
C ALA A 240 7.82 -9.34 -3.25
N ALA A 241 7.36 -10.13 -2.28
CA ALA A 241 6.93 -11.51 -2.49
C ALA A 241 5.72 -11.60 -3.42
N PHE A 242 4.75 -10.69 -3.28
CA PHE A 242 3.59 -10.59 -4.15
C PHE A 242 3.99 -10.27 -5.60
N LEU A 243 4.77 -9.21 -5.82
CA LEU A 243 5.22 -8.82 -7.16
C LEU A 243 6.07 -9.91 -7.82
N SER A 244 6.95 -10.56 -7.07
CA SER A 244 7.78 -11.67 -7.56
C SER A 244 6.94 -12.86 -8.03
N LYS A 245 5.94 -13.24 -7.23
CA LYS A 245 5.04 -14.35 -7.60
C LYS A 245 4.18 -13.99 -8.81
N LEU A 246 3.60 -12.79 -8.80
CA LEU A 246 2.74 -12.30 -9.87
C LEU A 246 3.48 -12.22 -11.21
N TYR A 247 4.69 -11.65 -11.20
CA TYR A 247 5.51 -11.55 -12.40
C TYR A 247 5.97 -12.92 -12.90
N GLY A 248 6.34 -13.83 -11.97
CA GLY A 248 6.65 -15.22 -12.30
C GLY A 248 5.50 -15.94 -13.02
N ASP A 249 4.24 -15.64 -12.65
CA ASP A 249 3.06 -16.20 -13.33
C ASP A 249 2.91 -15.66 -14.76
N TYR A 250 3.24 -14.39 -15.01
CA TYR A 250 3.25 -13.84 -16.37
C TYR A 250 4.28 -14.55 -17.25
N LEU A 251 5.49 -14.78 -16.72
CA LEU A 251 6.54 -15.50 -17.45
C LEU A 251 6.19 -16.97 -17.71
N ALA A 252 5.45 -17.61 -16.79
CA ALA A 252 4.96 -18.96 -16.98
C ALA A 252 3.96 -19.03 -18.16
N VAL A 253 3.07 -18.04 -18.29
CA VAL A 253 2.16 -17.94 -19.44
C VAL A 253 2.93 -17.75 -20.75
N LEU A 254 4.01 -16.97 -20.73
CA LEU A 254 4.90 -16.79 -21.89
C LEU A 254 5.77 -18.03 -22.21
N ARG A 255 5.77 -19.06 -21.36
CA ARG A 255 6.60 -20.26 -21.48
C ARG A 255 8.11 -19.97 -21.54
N THR A 256 8.54 -18.92 -20.84
CA THR A 256 9.96 -18.58 -20.69
C THR A 256 10.47 -19.10 -19.35
N GLY A 257 11.63 -19.77 -19.30
CA GLY A 257 12.20 -20.29 -18.04
C GLY A 257 12.77 -19.22 -17.10
N GLY A 258 12.96 -18.00 -17.58
CA GLY A 258 13.62 -16.92 -16.85
C GLY A 258 13.85 -15.70 -17.75
N ARG A 259 14.48 -14.67 -17.18
CA ARG A 259 14.78 -13.41 -17.87
C ARG A 259 16.19 -12.94 -17.52
N SER A 260 16.76 -12.14 -18.42
CA SER A 260 18.02 -11.44 -18.20
C SER A 260 17.74 -10.00 -17.79
N CYS A 261 18.56 -9.47 -16.90
CA CYS A 261 18.48 -8.10 -16.39
C CYS A 261 19.67 -7.30 -16.90
N LYS A 262 19.74 -6.01 -16.56
CA LYS A 262 20.94 -5.20 -16.82
C LYS A 262 22.20 -5.83 -16.22
N GLY A 263 23.30 -5.81 -16.98
CA GLY A 263 24.55 -6.44 -16.60
C GLY A 263 24.58 -7.94 -16.93
N ARG A 264 25.19 -8.74 -16.05
CA ARG A 264 25.31 -10.21 -16.22
C ARG A 264 24.35 -10.99 -15.31
N TRP A 265 23.28 -10.34 -14.85
CA TRP A 265 22.30 -10.91 -13.92
C TRP A 265 21.13 -11.55 -14.68
N SER A 266 20.59 -12.61 -14.09
CA SER A 266 19.41 -13.31 -14.60
C SER A 266 18.72 -14.03 -13.46
N PHE A 267 17.46 -14.37 -13.67
CA PHE A 267 16.68 -15.16 -12.73
C PHE A 267 15.82 -16.19 -13.46
N THR A 268 15.42 -17.24 -12.74
CA THR A 268 14.44 -18.24 -13.21
C THR A 268 13.09 -18.04 -12.52
N ILE A 269 12.04 -18.63 -13.08
CA ILE A 269 10.71 -18.66 -12.42
C ILE A 269 10.81 -19.35 -11.05
N GLU A 270 11.60 -20.42 -10.95
CA GLU A 270 11.83 -21.13 -9.69
C GLU A 270 12.51 -20.25 -8.64
N ALA A 271 13.46 -19.40 -9.05
CA ALA A 271 14.12 -18.45 -8.17
C ALA A 271 13.12 -17.42 -7.60
N LEU A 272 12.23 -16.88 -8.44
CA LEU A 272 11.16 -15.97 -8.00
C LEU A 272 10.18 -16.65 -7.03
N ARG A 273 9.77 -17.89 -7.34
CA ARG A 273 8.88 -18.66 -6.48
C ARG A 273 9.53 -18.98 -5.14
N SER A 274 10.81 -19.38 -5.15
CA SER A 274 11.60 -19.66 -3.95
C SER A 274 11.73 -18.41 -3.09
N PHE A 275 12.09 -17.27 -3.69
CA PHE A 275 12.15 -15.98 -2.99
C PHE A 275 10.81 -15.60 -2.35
N SER A 276 9.71 -15.62 -3.12
CA SER A 276 8.38 -15.28 -2.61
C SER A 276 7.98 -16.18 -1.44
N THR A 277 8.24 -17.49 -1.55
CA THR A 277 7.93 -18.46 -0.49
C THR A 277 8.82 -18.27 0.74
N SER A 278 10.08 -17.88 0.57
CA SER A 278 11.01 -17.71 1.69
C SER A 278 10.59 -16.57 2.61
N GLN A 279 9.93 -15.53 2.10
CA GLN A 279 9.46 -14.38 2.89
C GLN A 279 8.37 -14.76 3.91
N ALA A 280 7.73 -15.93 3.80
CA ALA A 280 6.66 -16.39 4.69
C ALA A 280 7.05 -17.58 5.59
N ARG A 281 8.22 -18.19 5.41
CA ARG A 281 8.56 -19.47 6.06
C ARG A 281 9.78 -19.43 6.97
N ASN A 282 10.79 -18.64 6.63
CA ASN A 282 12.06 -18.66 7.34
C ASN A 282 12.05 -17.58 8.43
N ASN A 283 11.46 -17.92 9.58
CA ASN A 283 11.42 -17.05 10.75
C ASN A 283 12.23 -17.65 11.93
N PRO A 284 13.39 -17.07 12.30
CA PRO A 284 14.18 -17.51 13.46
C PRO A 284 13.41 -17.49 14.79
N MET A 285 12.42 -16.61 14.95
CA MET A 285 11.58 -16.52 16.16
C MET A 285 10.60 -17.70 16.30
N LYS A 286 10.45 -18.53 15.26
CA LYS A 286 9.52 -19.69 15.22
C LYS A 286 8.08 -19.34 15.62
N MET A 287 7.66 -18.13 15.28
CA MET A 287 6.30 -17.63 15.51
C MET A 287 5.69 -17.11 14.22
N SER A 288 4.37 -16.99 14.19
CA SER A 288 3.66 -16.21 13.19
C SER A 288 3.79 -14.72 13.50
N TYR A 289 3.90 -13.88 12.48
CA TYR A 289 3.68 -12.42 12.60
C TYR A 289 2.28 -12.00 12.18
N LEU A 290 1.42 -12.98 11.86
CA LEU A 290 0.00 -12.82 11.62
C LEU A 290 -0.77 -13.21 12.89
N VAL A 291 -1.51 -12.26 13.44
CA VAL A 291 -2.25 -12.40 14.70
C VAL A 291 -3.36 -13.43 14.54
N GLY A 292 -3.46 -14.36 15.50
CA GLY A 292 -4.45 -15.44 15.50
C GLY A 292 -4.15 -16.59 14.53
N PHE A 293 -2.92 -16.67 13.98
CA PHE A 293 -2.50 -17.74 13.08
C PHE A 293 -1.30 -18.53 13.65
N GLY A 294 -1.38 -19.86 13.61
CA GLY A 294 -0.37 -20.75 14.20
C GLY A 294 -0.45 -20.80 15.73
N ASP A 295 0.46 -21.58 16.33
CA ASP A 295 0.46 -21.82 17.78
C ASP A 295 1.08 -20.67 18.59
N HIS A 296 1.89 -19.83 17.94
CA HIS A 296 2.58 -18.69 18.56
C HIS A 296 2.44 -17.48 17.64
N TYR A 297 1.84 -16.39 18.14
CA TYR A 297 1.60 -15.15 17.41
C TYR A 297 1.60 -13.94 18.37
N PRO A 298 1.71 -12.69 17.89
CA PRO A 298 1.74 -11.51 18.74
C PRO A 298 0.41 -11.34 19.49
N SER A 299 0.47 -11.21 20.81
CA SER A 299 -0.71 -11.02 21.67
C SER A 299 -0.84 -9.57 22.18
N GLN A 300 0.20 -8.75 22.07
CA GLN A 300 0.22 -7.35 22.54
C GLN A 300 0.34 -6.36 21.38
N VAL A 301 -0.53 -6.50 20.39
CA VAL A 301 -0.60 -5.64 19.20
C VAL A 301 -0.90 -4.18 19.59
N HIS A 302 -0.17 -3.19 19.04
CA HIS A 302 -0.40 -1.75 19.22
C HIS A 302 -1.72 -1.32 18.55
N HIS A 303 -2.86 -1.68 19.16
CA HIS A 303 -4.18 -1.45 18.59
C HIS A 303 -5.22 -1.17 19.67
N ARG A 304 -5.76 0.07 19.66
CA ARG A 304 -6.68 0.60 20.68
C ARG A 304 -7.86 -0.33 20.95
N ALA A 305 -8.67 -0.61 19.93
CA ALA A 305 -9.87 -1.46 20.07
C ALA A 305 -9.55 -2.93 20.42
N ALA A 306 -8.33 -3.41 20.11
CA ALA A 306 -7.93 -4.76 20.48
C ALA A 306 -7.54 -4.84 21.97
N SER A 307 -6.87 -3.79 22.46
CA SER A 307 -6.33 -3.71 23.82
C SER A 307 -7.36 -3.42 24.92
N ILE A 308 -8.49 -2.79 24.59
CA ILE A 308 -9.51 -2.38 25.57
C ILE A 308 -10.67 -3.39 25.55
N PRO A 309 -11.06 -3.99 26.68
CA PRO A 309 -12.13 -4.97 26.75
C PRO A 309 -13.48 -4.36 26.36
N TRP A 310 -14.35 -5.19 25.79
CA TRP A 310 -15.75 -4.83 25.57
C TRP A 310 -16.61 -5.40 26.71
N ASP A 311 -16.85 -4.57 27.72
CA ASP A 311 -17.58 -4.88 28.95
C ASP A 311 -18.82 -3.98 29.14
N HIS A 312 -19.27 -3.34 28.06
CA HIS A 312 -20.37 -2.37 28.03
C HIS A 312 -20.16 -1.12 28.91
N GLN A 313 -18.96 -0.85 29.42
CA GLN A 313 -18.63 0.38 30.13
C GLN A 313 -17.90 1.33 29.19
N ARG A 314 -18.26 2.62 29.16
CA ARG A 314 -17.54 3.64 28.39
C ARG A 314 -16.27 4.03 29.12
N TYR A 315 -15.15 4.12 28.39
CA TYR A 315 -13.87 4.56 28.94
C TYR A 315 -13.42 5.88 28.34
N SER A 316 -12.90 6.77 29.19
CA SER A 316 -12.27 8.00 28.75
C SER A 316 -10.88 7.73 28.15
N CYS A 317 -10.40 8.72 27.38
CA CYS A 317 -9.06 8.73 26.81
C CYS A 317 -7.93 8.56 27.86
N GLU A 318 -8.10 9.13 29.05
CA GLU A 318 -7.08 9.02 30.12
C GLU A 318 -7.09 7.62 30.75
N GLU A 319 -8.26 7.07 31.06
CA GLU A 319 -8.39 5.69 31.54
C GLU A 319 -7.82 4.70 30.52
N GLY A 320 -8.05 4.99 29.25
CA GLY A 320 -7.47 4.33 28.08
C GLY A 320 -5.98 4.00 28.16
N LYS A 321 -5.17 4.93 28.67
CA LYS A 321 -3.70 4.79 28.73
C LYS A 321 -3.24 3.59 29.56
N ARG A 322 -4.06 3.11 30.51
CA ARG A 322 -3.75 1.90 31.29
C ARG A 322 -3.64 0.64 30.42
N TRP A 323 -4.39 0.58 29.32
CA TRP A 323 -4.31 -0.55 28.39
C TRP A 323 -3.14 -0.42 27.43
N LEU A 324 -2.71 0.79 27.09
CA LEU A 324 -1.48 0.98 26.31
C LEU A 324 -0.27 0.37 27.04
N SER A 325 -0.11 0.64 28.33
CA SER A 325 1.03 0.19 29.14
C SER A 325 0.86 -1.19 29.80
N SER A 326 -0.32 -1.82 29.68
CA SER A 326 -0.61 -3.13 30.25
C SER A 326 0.34 -4.21 29.68
N GLN A 327 0.78 -5.15 30.52
CA GLN A 327 1.54 -6.32 30.08
C GLN A 327 0.64 -7.52 29.75
N GLU A 328 -0.67 -7.38 29.97
CA GLU A 328 -1.64 -8.41 29.61
C GLU A 328 -1.82 -8.49 28.09
N SER A 329 -2.20 -9.67 27.60
CA SER A 329 -2.58 -9.85 26.20
C SER A 329 -3.79 -8.99 25.83
N ASN A 330 -3.90 -8.61 24.55
CA ASN A 330 -5.09 -7.91 24.05
C ASN A 330 -6.35 -8.77 24.30
N PRO A 331 -7.38 -8.26 25.00
CA PRO A 331 -8.60 -9.01 25.29
C PRO A 331 -9.39 -9.38 24.03
N ASN A 332 -9.29 -8.58 22.96
CA ASN A 332 -9.88 -8.89 21.67
C ASN A 332 -8.78 -9.27 20.68
N ILE A 333 -8.80 -10.51 20.20
CA ILE A 333 -7.81 -11.00 19.23
C ILE A 333 -8.07 -10.33 17.88
N LEU A 334 -7.08 -9.60 17.37
CA LEU A 334 -7.15 -8.92 16.07
C LEU A 334 -6.80 -9.89 14.93
N ILE A 335 -7.65 -10.89 14.72
CA ILE A 335 -7.41 -12.01 13.80
C ILE A 335 -7.05 -11.49 12.39
N GLY A 336 -5.96 -12.00 11.85
CA GLY A 336 -5.49 -11.67 10.50
C GLY A 336 -4.68 -10.38 10.43
N ALA A 337 -4.47 -9.65 11.52
CA ALA A 337 -3.56 -8.51 11.54
C ALA A 337 -2.10 -8.96 11.36
N MET A 338 -1.39 -8.36 10.41
CA MET A 338 0.06 -8.51 10.29
C MET A 338 0.70 -7.31 10.98
N VAL A 339 1.55 -7.59 11.96
CA VAL A 339 2.31 -6.56 12.68
C VAL A 339 3.47 -6.03 11.81
N ALA A 340 4.14 -4.96 12.25
CA ALA A 340 5.29 -4.38 11.56
C ALA A 340 6.42 -5.41 11.33
N GLY A 341 6.65 -6.28 12.33
CA GLY A 341 7.58 -7.41 12.23
C GLY A 341 8.90 -7.20 12.97
N PRO A 342 9.91 -8.05 12.73
CA PRO A 342 11.16 -8.04 13.47
C PRO A 342 12.06 -6.85 13.10
N ASP A 343 13.16 -6.67 13.82
CA ASP A 343 14.24 -5.78 13.44
C ASP A 343 15.15 -6.40 12.35
N ARG A 344 16.20 -5.68 11.94
CA ARG A 344 17.17 -6.15 10.93
C ARG A 344 17.98 -7.39 11.34
N TYR A 345 17.89 -7.82 12.59
CA TYR A 345 18.57 -8.97 13.16
C TYR A 345 17.60 -10.12 13.50
N ASP A 346 16.37 -10.06 13.00
CA ASP A 346 15.27 -11.00 13.28
C ASP A 346 14.74 -10.98 14.72
N ASN A 347 15.11 -9.99 15.55
CA ASN A 347 14.53 -9.88 16.89
C ASN A 347 13.15 -9.25 16.82
N PHE A 348 12.22 -9.76 17.62
CA PHE A 348 10.87 -9.23 17.72
C PHE A 348 10.45 -9.06 19.18
N THR A 349 9.92 -7.88 19.51
CA THR A 349 9.38 -7.59 20.85
C THR A 349 7.87 -7.48 20.78
N ASP A 350 7.17 -8.40 21.45
CA ASP A 350 5.69 -8.38 21.53
C ASP A 350 5.23 -7.49 22.69
N LYS A 351 5.38 -6.17 22.54
CA LYS A 351 4.86 -5.18 23.48
C LYS A 351 4.02 -4.13 22.78
N ARG A 352 2.90 -3.79 23.41
CA ARG A 352 1.92 -2.85 22.87
C ARG A 352 2.45 -1.43 22.76
N ASP A 353 3.34 -1.02 23.64
CA ASP A 353 3.97 0.30 23.63
C ASP A 353 5.23 0.37 22.72
N GLU A 354 5.55 -0.70 22.01
CA GLU A 354 6.61 -0.77 21.00
C GLU A 354 6.01 -0.90 19.57
N PRO A 355 5.38 0.17 19.02
CA PRO A 355 4.69 0.13 17.73
C PRO A 355 5.59 -0.28 16.56
N TRP A 356 6.90 -0.02 16.68
CA TRP A 356 7.94 -0.43 15.73
C TRP A 356 7.89 -1.92 15.37
N PHE A 357 7.44 -2.77 16.31
CA PHE A 357 7.29 -4.20 16.14
C PHE A 357 5.82 -4.58 15.99
N THR A 358 4.94 -4.02 16.81
CA THR A 358 3.58 -4.52 17.04
C THR A 358 2.47 -3.72 16.35
N GLU A 359 2.80 -2.62 15.64
CA GLU A 359 1.80 -1.84 14.92
C GLU A 359 1.31 -2.60 13.68
N PRO A 360 0.00 -2.87 13.57
CA PRO A 360 -0.57 -3.45 12.37
C PRO A 360 -0.83 -2.37 11.33
N THR A 361 -0.67 -2.69 10.04
CA THR A 361 -0.97 -1.74 8.95
C THR A 361 -1.84 -2.35 7.86
N LEU A 362 -2.77 -1.55 7.34
CA LEU A 362 -3.59 -1.91 6.18
C LEU A 362 -2.75 -1.96 4.90
N SER A 363 -1.68 -1.18 4.82
CA SER A 363 -0.85 -1.03 3.62
C SER A 363 0.11 -2.20 3.36
N ALA A 364 0.17 -3.17 4.28
CA ALA A 364 1.03 -4.34 4.18
C ALA A 364 0.29 -5.63 3.79
N MET A 365 -1.03 -5.57 3.60
CA MET A 365 -1.84 -6.73 3.22
C MET A 365 -2.22 -6.67 1.75
N PRO A 366 -1.52 -7.39 0.85
CA PRO A 366 -2.00 -7.60 -0.49
C PRO A 366 -3.30 -8.41 -0.41
N VAL A 367 -4.36 -7.88 -1.03
CA VAL A 367 -5.69 -8.51 -1.11
C VAL A 367 -5.70 -9.60 -2.18
#